data_AF-A0A8H6M8Z8-F1
#
_entry.id   AF-A0A8H6M8Z8-F1
#
_cell.length_a   1.000
_cell.length_b   1.000
_cell.length_c   1.000
_cell.angle_alpha   90.00
_cell.angle_beta   90.00
_cell.angle_gamma   90.00
#
_symmetry.space_group_name_H-M   'P 1'
#
loop_
_entity.id
_entity.type
_entity.pdbx_description
1 polymer ?
#
loop_
_entity_poly.entity_id
_entity_poly.type
_entity_poly.pdbx_seq_one_letter_code
_entity_poly.pdbx_strand_id
1 'polypeptide(L)'
;MDLSGYEPPIVPIGTNYLYELPNQGEDGSQSRFFLTTRSLRGTRVWEAIEVRSRKRPQRIRGAKPVILKDVRIDSSRLTEKAIQKQLFGDIRAFASNPDWRKHPLLSKFDEADKDKLVDLFENDKFEDLFLRISMEHITPATKSNNVEGKDEASVTELSKIRVVTVFEEVCTALDDLQTLGEVMDIMKQTLLPLQLMMLAGWVHRDISSGNILAFREHSNAPWTVKLADLEYAKKWSPEAKQEDSKTGTAFFMPWEIQNRRRERKSCRDPWIILIHDFQHDLESIWWIWLWIITCRVAGWQYSRELVAGIFVDVARPGDLRREEAFGMGIPGLDVYIHEALKSFPPIIDRVRDRLVDLMIMHVQRPAEANFERFSEGHMLLKQGLEDLNATKSTWEDVKLDGYKNHPGELAERGLPKQISKAKREKGKIITRPPLEDSQATRASQNPLKRIREESDRTTKARADPNSTTRATRSKTASTLKDSLRNDVKRRVTGASVEAFRGAVPKDSTASKVGGTVRKRRRGS
;
A
#
# COMPACT_ATOMS: atom_id res chain seq x y z
N MET A 1 -12.16 -25.54 -21.08
CA MET A 1 -12.01 -24.47 -22.09
C MET A 1 -11.23 -25.05 -23.23
N ASP A 2 -11.74 -24.95 -24.46
CA ASP A 2 -10.94 -25.25 -25.65
C ASP A 2 -9.91 -24.13 -25.83
N LEU A 3 -8.63 -24.48 -25.74
CA LEU A 3 -7.49 -23.56 -25.86
C LEU A 3 -6.72 -23.78 -27.16
N SER A 4 -7.22 -24.65 -28.06
CA SER A 4 -6.64 -24.84 -29.38
C SER A 4 -6.85 -23.56 -30.21
N GLY A 5 -5.75 -22.92 -30.64
CA GLY A 5 -5.79 -21.65 -31.38
C GLY A 5 -5.25 -20.43 -30.63
N TYR A 6 -4.81 -20.57 -29.38
CA TYR A 6 -4.07 -19.50 -28.69
C TYR A 6 -2.59 -19.51 -29.11
N GLU A 7 -2.09 -18.39 -29.62
CA GLU A 7 -0.64 -18.12 -29.67
C GLU A 7 -0.23 -17.37 -28.39
N PRO A 8 0.87 -17.73 -27.72
CA PRO A 8 1.66 -18.93 -27.95
C PRO A 8 0.85 -20.20 -27.65
N PRO A 9 1.17 -21.35 -28.31
CA PRO A 9 0.42 -22.59 -28.18
C PRO A 9 0.24 -23.00 -26.72
N ILE A 10 -1.01 -23.13 -26.29
CA ILE A 10 -1.36 -23.74 -25.01
C ILE A 10 -1.89 -25.14 -25.29
N VAL A 11 -1.27 -26.15 -24.70
CA VAL A 11 -1.68 -27.55 -24.85
C VAL A 11 -2.18 -28.08 -23.51
N PRO A 12 -3.45 -28.49 -23.38
CA PRO A 12 -3.91 -29.18 -22.18
C PRO A 12 -3.23 -30.55 -22.07
N ILE A 13 -2.65 -30.85 -20.91
CA ILE A 13 -2.04 -32.13 -20.56
C ILE A 13 -2.67 -32.60 -19.25
N GLY A 14 -3.69 -33.45 -19.35
CA GLY A 14 -4.51 -33.86 -18.20
C GLY A 14 -5.23 -32.65 -17.59
N THR A 15 -4.96 -32.36 -16.33
CA THR A 15 -5.49 -31.18 -15.60
C THR A 15 -4.57 -29.94 -15.70
N ASN A 16 -3.41 -30.07 -16.35
CA ASN A 16 -2.40 -29.03 -16.46
C ASN A 16 -2.35 -28.45 -17.86
N TYR A 17 -1.65 -27.32 -18.01
CA TYR A 17 -1.43 -26.64 -19.28
C TYR A 17 0.06 -26.56 -19.58
N LEU A 18 0.44 -26.86 -20.81
CA LEU A 18 1.78 -26.64 -21.33
C LEU A 18 1.79 -25.36 -22.18
N TYR A 19 2.64 -24.41 -21.79
CA TYR A 19 2.91 -23.18 -22.52
C TYR A 19 4.20 -23.34 -23.33
N GLU A 20 4.16 -22.98 -24.61
CA GLU A 20 5.35 -22.90 -25.47
C GLU A 20 5.68 -21.43 -25.75
N LEU A 21 6.66 -20.86 -25.05
CA LEU A 21 7.01 -19.44 -25.18
C LEU A 21 8.23 -19.28 -26.09
N PRO A 22 8.12 -18.58 -27.23
CA PRO A 22 9.26 -18.24 -28.07
C PRO A 22 10.33 -17.48 -27.30
N ASN A 23 11.59 -17.89 -27.42
CA ASN A 23 12.72 -17.17 -26.83
C ASN A 23 13.09 -15.98 -27.73
N GLN A 24 13.07 -14.75 -27.21
CA GLN A 24 13.37 -13.53 -27.97
C GLN A 24 14.88 -13.20 -28.07
N GLY A 25 15.77 -14.16 -27.83
CA GLY A 25 17.23 -13.99 -27.99
C GLY A 25 17.67 -13.99 -29.46
N GLU A 26 18.86 -13.44 -29.74
CA GLU A 26 19.43 -13.13 -31.07
C GLU A 26 19.47 -14.30 -32.08
N ASP A 27 19.27 -15.55 -31.67
CA ASP A 27 19.30 -16.73 -32.55
C ASP A 27 17.92 -17.36 -32.84
N GLY A 28 16.83 -16.83 -32.28
CA GLY A 28 15.42 -17.12 -32.65
C GLY A 28 14.95 -18.59 -32.65
N SER A 29 15.78 -19.57 -32.28
CA SER A 29 15.59 -20.96 -32.72
C SER A 29 15.03 -21.93 -31.66
N GLN A 30 14.87 -21.54 -30.39
CA GLN A 30 14.36 -22.45 -29.36
C GLN A 30 13.29 -21.82 -28.46
N SER A 31 12.05 -22.28 -28.59
CA SER A 31 10.99 -22.04 -27.61
C SER A 31 11.34 -22.67 -26.26
N ARG A 32 10.94 -22.02 -25.16
CA ARG A 32 10.92 -22.59 -23.81
C ARG A 32 9.55 -23.16 -23.51
N PHE A 33 9.50 -24.25 -22.74
CA PHE A 33 8.26 -24.97 -22.47
C PHE A 33 7.99 -25.00 -20.97
N PHE A 34 6.79 -24.57 -20.55
CA PHE A 34 6.41 -24.49 -19.14
C PHE A 34 5.15 -25.32 -18.89
N LEU A 35 5.25 -26.32 -18.02
CA LEU A 35 4.10 -27.12 -17.59
C LEU A 35 3.57 -26.58 -16.26
N THR A 36 2.31 -26.17 -16.21
CA THR A 36 1.69 -25.73 -14.96
C THR A 36 1.63 -26.88 -13.96
N THR A 37 1.93 -26.62 -12.70
CA THR A 37 1.90 -27.60 -11.60
C THR A 37 0.80 -27.31 -10.60
N ARG A 38 0.46 -26.03 -10.38
CA ARG A 38 -0.54 -25.58 -9.41
C ARG A 38 -1.17 -24.27 -9.85
N SER A 39 -2.49 -24.17 -9.79
CA SER A 39 -3.18 -22.88 -9.95
C SER A 39 -2.96 -22.02 -8.71
N LEU A 40 -2.61 -20.76 -8.91
CA LEU A 40 -2.55 -19.75 -7.87
C LEU A 40 -3.76 -18.82 -7.99
N ARG A 41 -3.92 -17.89 -7.04
CA ARG A 41 -5.09 -17.01 -6.86
C ARG A 41 -5.61 -16.43 -8.18
N GLY A 42 -6.93 -16.50 -8.39
CA GLY A 42 -7.59 -15.98 -9.58
C GLY A 42 -7.42 -16.86 -10.82
N THR A 43 -8.29 -16.68 -11.81
CA THR A 43 -8.15 -17.37 -13.10
C THR A 43 -6.97 -16.73 -13.83
N ARG A 44 -5.87 -17.49 -14.07
CA ARG A 44 -4.72 -17.18 -14.95
C ARG A 44 -3.36 -16.86 -14.32
N VAL A 45 -3.12 -17.29 -13.08
CA VAL A 45 -1.77 -17.34 -12.49
C VAL A 45 -1.47 -18.77 -12.05
N TRP A 46 -0.31 -19.30 -12.43
CA TRP A 46 0.08 -20.66 -12.10
C TRP A 46 1.51 -20.72 -11.59
N GLU A 47 1.75 -21.64 -10.67
CA GLU A 47 3.07 -22.23 -10.55
C GLU A 47 3.30 -23.14 -11.75
N ALA A 48 4.49 -23.06 -12.33
CA ALA A 48 4.88 -23.87 -13.48
C ALA A 48 6.32 -24.34 -13.35
N ILE A 49 6.69 -25.31 -14.18
CA ILE A 49 8.05 -25.80 -14.25
C ILE A 49 8.51 -25.97 -15.68
N GLU A 50 9.77 -25.64 -15.92
CA GLU A 50 10.35 -25.77 -17.25
C GLU A 50 10.56 -27.24 -17.64
N VAL A 51 10.13 -27.59 -18.85
CA VAL A 51 10.21 -28.95 -19.42
C VAL A 51 10.95 -28.95 -20.75
N ARG A 52 11.45 -30.11 -21.17
CA ARG A 52 12.32 -30.22 -22.34
C ARG A 52 11.66 -29.87 -23.67
N SER A 53 10.44 -30.35 -23.92
CA SER A 53 9.67 -30.00 -25.12
C SER A 53 8.21 -30.42 -25.01
N ARG A 54 7.39 -29.99 -25.98
CA ARG A 54 6.02 -30.44 -26.14
C ARG A 54 5.86 -31.96 -26.28
N LYS A 55 6.72 -32.63 -27.04
CA LYS A 55 6.67 -34.09 -27.26
C LYS A 55 7.20 -34.87 -26.04
N ARG A 56 7.99 -34.22 -25.21
CA ARG A 56 8.74 -34.81 -24.10
C ARG A 56 8.66 -33.85 -22.90
N PRO A 57 7.50 -33.77 -22.21
CA PRO A 57 7.25 -32.84 -21.12
C PRO A 57 7.92 -33.31 -19.81
N GLN A 58 9.16 -33.79 -19.88
CA GLN A 58 9.95 -34.07 -18.70
C GLN A 58 10.59 -32.79 -18.19
N ARG A 59 10.51 -32.59 -16.87
CA ARG A 59 11.19 -31.50 -16.15
C ARG A 59 12.67 -31.43 -16.55
N ILE A 60 13.15 -30.22 -16.82
CA ILE A 60 14.59 -30.00 -17.02
C ILE A 60 15.31 -30.21 -15.69
N ARG A 61 16.42 -30.97 -15.70
CA ARG A 61 17.19 -31.26 -14.49
C ARG A 61 17.69 -29.96 -13.87
N GLY A 62 17.37 -29.72 -12.60
CA GLY A 62 17.75 -28.49 -11.89
C GLY A 62 16.79 -27.31 -12.09
N ALA A 63 15.75 -27.42 -12.92
CA ALA A 63 14.78 -26.34 -13.09
C ALA A 63 14.07 -26.03 -11.78
N LYS A 64 14.08 -24.76 -11.36
CA LYS A 64 13.32 -24.25 -10.22
C LYS A 64 11.85 -24.01 -10.64
N PRO A 65 10.88 -24.13 -9.72
CA PRO A 65 9.52 -23.66 -9.97
C PRO A 65 9.51 -22.17 -10.33
N VAL A 66 8.59 -21.77 -11.20
CA VAL A 66 8.39 -20.39 -11.66
C VAL A 66 6.92 -20.01 -11.55
N ILE A 67 6.61 -18.71 -11.60
CA ILE A 67 5.24 -18.23 -11.72
C ILE A 67 4.96 -17.82 -13.17
N LEU A 68 3.82 -18.26 -13.70
CA LEU A 68 3.32 -17.89 -15.02
C LEU A 68 2.01 -17.11 -14.87
N LYS A 69 1.96 -15.88 -15.41
CA LYS A 69 0.78 -14.99 -15.45
C LYS A 69 0.35 -14.82 -16.90
N ASP A 70 -0.92 -15.09 -17.23
CA ASP A 70 -1.48 -14.95 -18.59
C ASP A 70 -2.64 -13.95 -18.59
N VAL A 71 -2.39 -12.73 -19.07
CA VAL A 71 -3.34 -11.62 -19.00
C VAL A 71 -3.66 -11.05 -20.37
N ARG A 72 -4.80 -10.36 -20.46
CA ARG A 72 -5.15 -9.53 -21.61
C ARG A 72 -5.18 -8.08 -21.17
N ILE A 73 -4.41 -7.24 -21.83
CA ILE A 73 -4.34 -5.81 -21.56
C ILE A 73 -4.65 -5.01 -22.83
N ASP A 74 -5.06 -3.77 -22.68
CA ASP A 74 -5.28 -2.87 -23.81
C ASP A 74 -3.94 -2.59 -24.51
N SER A 75 -3.93 -2.60 -25.84
CA SER A 75 -2.71 -2.46 -26.66
C SER A 75 -1.97 -1.13 -26.47
N SER A 76 -2.64 -0.12 -25.92
CA SER A 76 -2.04 1.17 -25.56
C SER A 76 -1.34 1.17 -24.20
N ARG A 77 -1.58 0.16 -23.35
CA ARG A 77 -0.94 0.06 -22.03
C ARG A 77 0.45 -0.57 -22.16
N LEU A 78 1.38 -0.05 -21.37
CA LEU A 78 2.68 -0.69 -21.20
C LEU A 78 2.50 -2.05 -20.53
N THR A 79 3.32 -3.02 -20.94
CA THR A 79 3.40 -4.30 -20.23
C THR A 79 4.08 -4.14 -18.88
N GLU A 80 3.82 -5.05 -17.95
CA GLU A 80 4.47 -5.04 -16.63
C GLU A 80 6.01 -5.12 -16.75
N LYS A 81 6.53 -5.90 -17.73
CA LYS A 81 7.98 -5.95 -17.99
C LYS A 81 8.53 -4.61 -18.49
N ALA A 82 7.79 -3.91 -19.35
CA ALA A 82 8.19 -2.58 -19.81
C ALA A 82 8.18 -1.56 -18.67
N ILE A 83 7.19 -1.63 -17.77
CA ILE A 83 7.12 -0.80 -16.56
C ILE A 83 8.31 -1.08 -15.63
N GLN A 84 8.60 -2.35 -15.33
CA GLN A 84 9.76 -2.75 -14.52
C GLN A 84 11.07 -2.19 -15.10
N LYS A 85 11.26 -2.33 -16.42
CA LYS A 85 12.45 -1.81 -17.10
C LYS A 85 12.59 -0.29 -16.94
N GLN A 86 11.51 0.46 -17.08
CA GLN A 86 11.55 1.92 -16.89
C GLN A 86 11.84 2.30 -15.44
N LEU A 87 11.12 1.70 -14.48
CA LEU A 87 11.31 1.92 -13.05
C LEU A 87 12.77 1.65 -12.62
N PHE A 88 13.32 0.49 -12.99
CA PHE A 88 14.69 0.14 -12.63
C PHE A 88 15.72 1.04 -13.33
N GLY A 89 15.43 1.50 -14.54
CA GLY A 89 16.24 2.52 -15.22
C GLY A 89 16.26 3.85 -14.44
N ASP A 90 15.12 4.29 -13.93
CA ASP A 90 15.03 5.53 -13.16
C ASP A 90 15.65 5.41 -11.75
N ILE A 91 15.56 4.24 -11.10
CA ILE A 91 16.29 3.98 -9.84
C ILE A 91 17.80 4.09 -10.08
N ARG A 92 18.32 3.48 -11.16
CA ARG A 92 19.74 3.62 -11.53
C ARG A 92 20.12 5.06 -11.84
N ALA A 93 19.26 5.79 -12.55
CA ALA A 93 19.49 7.20 -12.86
C ALA A 93 19.57 8.05 -11.58
N PHE A 94 18.71 7.78 -10.60
CA PHE A 94 18.77 8.41 -9.28
C PHE A 94 20.09 8.05 -8.56
N ALA A 95 20.44 6.76 -8.50
CA ALA A 95 21.64 6.26 -7.84
C ALA A 95 22.95 6.80 -8.45
N SER A 96 22.94 7.08 -9.76
CA SER A 96 24.09 7.61 -10.50
C SER A 96 24.39 9.07 -10.18
N ASN A 97 23.47 9.79 -9.51
CA ASN A 97 23.71 11.17 -9.09
C ASN A 97 24.67 11.20 -7.89
N PRO A 98 25.87 11.79 -8.01
CA PRO A 98 26.86 11.79 -6.91
C PRO A 98 26.36 12.48 -5.63
N ASP A 99 25.38 13.38 -5.74
CA ASP A 99 24.78 14.11 -4.62
C ASP A 99 23.43 13.53 -4.18
N TRP A 100 23.07 12.30 -4.58
CA TRP A 100 21.77 11.70 -4.25
C TRP A 100 21.48 11.70 -2.74
N ARG A 101 22.50 11.59 -1.87
CA ARG A 101 22.35 11.66 -0.40
C ARG A 101 21.79 12.99 0.12
N LYS A 102 21.92 14.06 -0.65
CA LYS A 102 21.40 15.42 -0.34
C LYS A 102 20.02 15.64 -0.94
N HIS A 103 19.45 14.65 -1.63
CA HIS A 103 18.16 14.81 -2.28
C HIS A 103 17.07 15.17 -1.26
N PRO A 104 16.17 16.12 -1.54
CA PRO A 104 15.14 16.57 -0.57
C PRO A 104 14.23 15.45 -0.03
N LEU A 105 13.97 14.41 -0.84
CA LEU A 105 13.22 13.21 -0.41
C LEU A 105 13.95 12.37 0.66
N LEU A 106 15.23 12.64 0.92
CA LEU A 106 16.01 11.98 1.96
C LEU A 106 16.25 12.89 3.17
N SER A 107 15.62 14.06 3.23
CA SER A 107 15.85 15.07 4.28
C SER A 107 15.53 14.59 5.70
N LYS A 108 14.62 13.62 5.86
CA LYS A 108 14.26 13.01 7.15
C LYS A 108 14.96 11.69 7.46
N PHE A 109 15.73 11.15 6.51
CA PHE A 109 16.43 9.88 6.68
C PHE A 109 17.79 10.13 7.32
N ASP A 110 18.14 9.32 8.32
CA ASP A 110 19.46 9.37 8.95
C ASP A 110 20.53 8.71 8.04
N GLU A 111 21.80 8.78 8.45
CA GLU A 111 22.88 8.19 7.64
C GLU A 111 22.80 6.66 7.59
N ALA A 112 22.32 5.99 8.63
CA ALA A 112 22.17 4.53 8.64
C ALA A 112 21.12 4.08 7.61
N ASP A 113 20.06 4.85 7.41
CA ASP A 113 19.07 4.58 6.37
C ASP A 113 19.59 4.87 4.97
N LYS A 114 20.42 5.89 4.80
CA LYS A 114 21.10 6.16 3.53
C LYS A 114 22.14 5.09 3.21
N ASP A 115 22.84 4.56 4.20
CA ASP A 115 23.83 3.50 4.00
C ASP A 115 23.19 2.22 3.45
N LYS A 116 21.96 1.87 3.90
CA LYS A 116 21.19 0.77 3.30
C LYS A 116 20.93 0.96 1.81
N LEU A 117 20.77 2.21 1.34
CA LEU A 117 20.59 2.49 -0.08
C LEU A 117 21.88 2.31 -0.87
N VAL A 118 23.06 2.56 -0.28
CA VAL A 118 24.36 2.26 -0.92
C VAL A 118 24.43 0.78 -1.27
N ASP A 119 24.17 -0.08 -0.29
CA ASP A 119 24.21 -1.53 -0.48
C ASP A 119 23.23 -1.99 -1.56
N LEU A 120 22.08 -1.33 -1.70
CA LEU A 120 21.08 -1.65 -2.72
C LEU A 120 21.44 -1.13 -4.12
N PHE A 121 22.14 0.00 -4.22
CA PHE A 121 22.58 0.55 -5.49
C PHE A 121 23.78 -0.21 -6.07
N GLU A 122 24.60 -0.83 -5.22
CA GLU A 122 25.67 -1.70 -5.68
C GLU A 122 25.14 -2.90 -6.48
N ASN A 123 25.64 -3.07 -7.70
CA ASN A 123 25.30 -4.19 -8.59
C ASN A 123 23.79 -4.39 -8.78
N ASP A 124 23.00 -3.30 -8.72
CA ASP A 124 21.54 -3.32 -8.88
C ASP A 124 20.81 -4.26 -7.91
N LYS A 125 21.36 -4.51 -6.69
CA LYS A 125 20.72 -5.34 -5.65
C LYS A 125 19.31 -4.89 -5.29
N PHE A 126 18.95 -3.62 -5.55
CA PHE A 126 17.59 -3.13 -5.40
C PHE A 126 16.56 -3.91 -6.23
N GLU A 127 16.94 -4.52 -7.35
CA GLU A 127 16.03 -5.33 -8.18
C GLU A 127 15.52 -6.56 -7.40
N ASP A 128 16.30 -7.06 -6.44
CA ASP A 128 15.92 -8.19 -5.60
C ASP A 128 14.79 -7.85 -4.63
N LEU A 129 14.43 -6.57 -4.47
CA LEU A 129 13.26 -6.15 -3.69
C LEU A 129 11.95 -6.19 -4.48
N PHE A 130 12.00 -6.52 -5.78
CA PHE A 130 10.84 -6.59 -6.67
C PHE A 130 10.68 -8.01 -7.25
N LEU A 131 9.46 -8.41 -7.57
CA LEU A 131 9.20 -9.70 -8.24
C LEU A 131 9.59 -9.61 -9.72
N ARG A 132 10.78 -10.11 -10.05
CA ARG A 132 11.39 -9.92 -11.37
C ARG A 132 10.79 -10.81 -12.45
N ILE A 133 10.56 -10.19 -13.61
CA ILE A 133 10.12 -10.87 -14.83
C ILE A 133 11.34 -11.37 -15.62
N SER A 134 11.51 -12.68 -15.69
CA SER A 134 12.55 -13.28 -16.54
C SER A 134 12.17 -13.27 -18.02
N MET A 135 10.92 -13.60 -18.33
CA MET A 135 10.44 -13.76 -19.69
C MET A 135 9.05 -13.17 -19.86
N GLU A 136 8.80 -12.57 -21.01
CA GLU A 136 7.48 -12.10 -21.42
C GLU A 136 7.28 -12.49 -22.88
N HIS A 137 6.06 -12.84 -23.23
CA HIS A 137 5.63 -13.06 -24.60
C HIS A 137 4.33 -12.30 -24.84
N ILE A 138 4.29 -11.53 -25.92
CA ILE A 138 3.16 -10.69 -26.30
C ILE A 138 2.56 -11.24 -27.60
N THR A 139 1.28 -11.59 -27.55
CA THR A 139 0.51 -11.93 -28.74
C THR A 139 -0.31 -10.72 -29.18
N PRO A 140 -0.11 -10.21 -30.40
CA PRO A 140 -0.89 -9.10 -30.94
C PRO A 140 -2.40 -9.41 -30.98
N ALA A 141 -3.21 -8.35 -30.95
CA ALA A 141 -4.65 -8.48 -31.11
C ALA A 141 -4.98 -9.02 -32.52
N THR A 142 -5.72 -10.11 -32.61
CA THR A 142 -6.29 -10.56 -33.88
C THR A 142 -7.32 -9.54 -34.36
N LYS A 143 -7.13 -8.94 -35.54
CA LYS A 143 -8.18 -8.14 -36.18
C LYS A 143 -9.36 -9.08 -36.44
N SER A 144 -10.54 -8.79 -35.90
CA SER A 144 -11.74 -9.53 -36.28
C SER A 144 -12.09 -9.16 -37.73
N ASN A 145 -11.69 -10.00 -38.68
CA ASN A 145 -12.33 -10.00 -39.99
C ASN A 145 -13.76 -10.47 -39.78
N ASN A 146 -14.70 -9.55 -39.59
CA ASN A 146 -16.14 -9.64 -39.92
C ASN A 146 -16.93 -8.57 -39.16
N VAL A 147 -17.01 -7.36 -39.71
CA VAL A 147 -18.27 -6.59 -39.81
C VAL A 147 -18.14 -5.71 -41.06
N GLU A 148 -18.56 -6.24 -42.21
CA GLU A 148 -19.02 -5.36 -43.27
C GLU A 148 -20.33 -4.72 -42.80
N GLY A 149 -20.34 -3.39 -42.71
CA GLY A 149 -21.54 -2.60 -42.44
C GLY A 149 -21.83 -2.34 -40.97
N LYS A 150 -21.32 -1.20 -40.45
CA LYS A 150 -22.07 -0.29 -39.57
C LYS A 150 -21.28 0.99 -39.28
N ASP A 151 -21.87 2.09 -39.74
CA ASP A 151 -21.82 3.50 -39.31
C ASP A 151 -20.60 4.05 -38.53
N GLU A 152 -20.05 5.12 -39.12
CA GLU A 152 -18.87 5.91 -38.76
C GLU A 152 -18.91 6.68 -37.41
N ALA A 153 -19.72 6.28 -36.43
CA ALA A 153 -19.81 7.01 -35.17
C ALA A 153 -20.09 6.13 -33.95
N SER A 154 -19.18 5.24 -33.56
CA SER A 154 -19.10 4.78 -32.16
C SER A 154 -17.77 4.10 -31.81
N VAL A 155 -17.08 4.67 -30.82
CA VAL A 155 -16.08 4.09 -29.92
C VAL A 155 -14.89 3.35 -30.58
N THR A 156 -13.72 4.00 -30.57
CA THR A 156 -12.41 3.33 -30.68
C THR A 156 -12.24 2.33 -29.52
N GLU A 157 -12.76 1.12 -29.66
CA GLU A 157 -12.50 0.02 -28.74
C GLU A 157 -11.02 -0.36 -28.91
N LEU A 158 -10.21 -0.04 -27.90
CA LEU A 158 -8.78 -0.35 -27.92
C LEU A 158 -8.61 -1.86 -28.06
N SER A 159 -7.78 -2.28 -29.02
CA SER A 159 -7.51 -3.69 -29.25
C SER A 159 -6.81 -4.30 -28.03
N LYS A 160 -7.19 -5.52 -27.63
CA LYS A 160 -6.55 -6.21 -26.50
C LYS A 160 -5.42 -7.11 -26.96
N ILE A 161 -4.24 -6.94 -26.39
CA ILE A 161 -3.11 -7.85 -26.56
C ILE A 161 -3.10 -8.87 -25.43
N ARG A 162 -2.60 -10.07 -25.72
CA ARG A 162 -2.34 -11.10 -24.69
C ARG A 162 -0.88 -11.01 -24.28
N VAL A 163 -0.63 -11.06 -22.97
CA VAL A 163 0.71 -11.02 -22.40
C VAL A 163 0.87 -12.21 -21.46
N VAL A 164 1.89 -13.03 -21.73
CA VAL A 164 2.27 -14.15 -20.87
C VAL A 164 3.62 -13.84 -20.25
N THR A 165 3.67 -13.81 -18.93
CA THR A 165 4.82 -13.37 -18.14
C THR A 165 5.30 -14.50 -17.24
N VAL A 166 6.61 -14.70 -17.16
CA VAL A 166 7.26 -15.69 -16.30
C VAL A 166 8.13 -14.98 -15.25
N PHE A 167 7.85 -15.22 -13.98
CA PHE A 167 8.62 -14.73 -12.84
C PHE A 167 9.51 -15.84 -12.28
N GLU A 168 10.73 -15.47 -11.90
CA GLU A 168 11.77 -16.44 -11.46
C GLU A 168 11.45 -17.09 -10.12
N GLU A 169 10.75 -16.37 -9.25
CA GLU A 169 10.65 -16.70 -7.83
C GLU A 169 9.21 -17.05 -7.47
N VAL A 170 9.03 -18.20 -6.83
CA VAL A 170 7.77 -18.58 -6.19
C VAL A 170 7.78 -18.05 -4.77
N CYS A 171 7.01 -17.00 -4.53
CA CYS A 171 6.92 -16.32 -3.24
C CYS A 171 5.64 -16.69 -2.48
N THR A 172 5.60 -16.35 -1.19
CA THR A 172 4.41 -16.46 -0.34
C THR A 172 3.80 -15.07 -0.14
N ALA A 173 2.50 -14.89 -0.43
CA ALA A 173 1.87 -13.60 -0.20
C ALA A 173 1.79 -13.26 1.31
N LEU A 174 1.79 -11.97 1.66
CA LEU A 174 1.77 -11.51 3.06
C LEU A 174 0.59 -12.08 3.85
N ASP A 175 -0.56 -12.23 3.20
CA ASP A 175 -1.78 -12.81 3.76
C ASP A 175 -1.78 -14.34 3.88
N ASP A 176 -0.75 -15.03 3.36
CA ASP A 176 -0.54 -16.47 3.55
C ASP A 176 0.52 -16.78 4.62
N LEU A 177 1.25 -15.78 5.12
CA LEU A 177 2.14 -15.95 6.28
C LEU A 177 1.34 -16.27 7.55
N GLN A 178 1.90 -17.14 8.40
CA GLN A 178 1.15 -17.80 9.48
C GLN A 178 1.36 -17.15 10.85
N THR A 179 2.42 -16.37 11.02
CA THR A 179 2.75 -15.71 12.28
C THR A 179 2.79 -14.20 12.10
N LEU A 180 2.38 -13.49 13.14
CA LEU A 180 2.44 -12.03 13.14
C LEU A 180 3.89 -11.52 13.09
N GLY A 181 4.83 -12.21 13.73
CA GLY A 181 6.27 -11.94 13.64
C GLY A 181 6.75 -11.81 12.20
N GLU A 182 6.54 -12.86 11.41
CA GLU A 182 6.94 -12.89 9.99
C GLU A 182 6.25 -11.81 9.16
N VAL A 183 4.95 -11.58 9.39
CA VAL A 183 4.19 -10.54 8.69
C VAL A 183 4.74 -9.15 8.98
N MET A 184 4.98 -8.81 10.25
CA MET A 184 5.49 -7.49 10.61
C MET A 184 6.92 -7.27 10.11
N ASP A 185 7.76 -8.31 10.09
CA ASP A 185 9.10 -8.25 9.52
C ASP A 185 9.06 -7.94 8.01
N ILE A 186 8.17 -8.58 7.25
CA ILE A 186 8.00 -8.30 5.81
C ILE A 186 7.36 -6.93 5.57
N MET A 187 6.37 -6.52 6.37
CA MET A 187 5.79 -5.18 6.28
C MET A 187 6.84 -4.09 6.47
N LYS A 188 7.77 -4.26 7.43
CA LYS A 188 8.89 -3.34 7.63
C LYS A 188 9.80 -3.29 6.41
N GLN A 189 10.17 -4.45 5.87
CA GLN A 189 11.02 -4.52 4.68
C GLN A 189 10.37 -3.87 3.45
N THR A 190 9.04 -3.96 3.31
CA THR A 190 8.26 -3.38 2.20
C THR A 190 8.45 -1.87 2.03
N LEU A 191 8.86 -1.18 3.10
CA LEU A 191 9.16 0.25 3.02
C LEU A 191 10.35 0.55 2.08
N LEU A 192 11.36 -0.34 2.00
CA LEU A 192 12.52 -0.12 1.12
C LEU A 192 12.16 -0.03 -0.38
N PRO A 193 11.44 -1.00 -1.01
CA PRO A 193 11.05 -0.86 -2.41
C PRO A 193 10.12 0.35 -2.64
N LEU A 194 9.26 0.71 -1.68
CA LEU A 194 8.44 1.93 -1.78
C LEU A 194 9.29 3.21 -1.72
N GLN A 195 10.34 3.23 -0.90
CA GLN A 195 11.30 4.33 -0.84
C GLN A 195 12.03 4.46 -2.18
N LEU A 196 12.49 3.34 -2.75
CA LEU A 196 13.17 3.34 -4.06
C LEU A 196 12.25 3.84 -5.18
N MET A 197 11.00 3.39 -5.20
CA MET A 197 9.99 3.92 -6.14
C MET A 197 9.81 5.43 -5.95
N MET A 198 9.68 5.91 -4.71
CA MET A 198 9.57 7.34 -4.41
C MET A 198 10.79 8.14 -4.91
N LEU A 199 12.01 7.65 -4.69
CA LEU A 199 13.24 8.31 -5.14
C LEU A 199 13.35 8.34 -6.67
N ALA A 200 12.86 7.30 -7.35
CA ALA A 200 12.75 7.25 -8.81
C ALA A 200 11.56 8.08 -9.36
N GLY A 201 10.72 8.65 -8.48
CA GLY A 201 9.53 9.40 -8.87
C GLY A 201 8.37 8.53 -9.34
N TRP A 202 8.26 7.29 -8.86
CA TRP A 202 7.20 6.33 -9.18
C TRP A 202 6.27 6.07 -8.01
N VAL A 203 4.99 5.84 -8.32
CA VAL A 203 3.97 5.35 -7.38
C VAL A 203 3.48 3.98 -7.82
N HIS A 204 3.20 3.09 -6.87
CA HIS A 204 2.75 1.73 -7.12
C HIS A 204 1.27 1.66 -7.47
N ARG A 205 0.42 2.39 -6.74
CA ARG A 205 -1.03 2.53 -6.97
C ARG A 205 -1.91 1.31 -6.69
N ASP A 206 -1.31 0.14 -6.49
CA ASP A 206 -2.04 -1.07 -6.10
C ASP A 206 -1.38 -1.88 -4.97
N ILE A 207 -1.03 -1.20 -3.87
CA ILE A 207 -0.49 -1.85 -2.68
C ILE A 207 -1.60 -2.64 -1.98
N SER A 208 -1.38 -3.94 -1.81
CA SER A 208 -2.29 -4.89 -1.17
C SER A 208 -1.52 -6.02 -0.48
N SER A 209 -2.17 -6.76 0.41
CA SER A 209 -1.55 -7.94 1.04
C SER A 209 -1.18 -9.04 0.05
N GLY A 210 -1.82 -9.08 -1.13
CA GLY A 210 -1.51 -10.03 -2.20
C GLY A 210 -0.30 -9.62 -3.05
N ASN A 211 0.05 -8.33 -3.07
CA ASN A 211 1.14 -7.78 -3.89
C ASN A 211 2.42 -7.56 -3.07
N ILE A 212 2.35 -7.73 -1.75
CA ILE A 212 3.52 -7.82 -0.88
C ILE A 212 3.84 -9.30 -0.69
N LEU A 213 4.98 -9.74 -1.22
CA LEU A 213 5.38 -11.14 -1.18
C LEU A 213 6.61 -11.33 -0.28
N ALA A 214 6.68 -12.51 0.33
CA ALA A 214 7.79 -12.98 1.13
C ALA A 214 8.52 -14.10 0.37
N PHE A 215 9.83 -13.96 0.26
CA PHE A 215 10.71 -14.91 -0.40
C PHE A 215 11.80 -15.40 0.56
N ARG A 216 12.13 -16.68 0.48
CA ARG A 216 13.31 -17.27 1.14
C ARG A 216 13.87 -18.34 0.23
N GLU A 217 15.18 -18.39 0.09
CA GLU A 217 15.83 -19.36 -0.81
C GLU A 217 15.66 -20.81 -0.33
N HIS A 218 15.69 -21.01 0.98
CA HIS A 218 15.47 -22.29 1.63
C HIS A 218 14.78 -22.10 2.98
N SER A 219 14.29 -23.17 3.61
CA SER A 219 13.46 -23.11 4.84
C SER A 219 14.10 -22.33 5.99
N ASN A 220 15.43 -22.35 6.10
CA ASN A 220 16.17 -21.72 7.18
C ASN A 220 16.69 -20.31 6.84
N ALA A 221 16.42 -19.81 5.63
CA ALA A 221 16.82 -18.46 5.24
C ALA A 221 15.82 -17.46 5.82
N PRO A 222 16.27 -16.24 6.20
CA PRO A 222 15.35 -15.19 6.60
C PRO A 222 14.43 -14.84 5.44
N TRP A 223 13.20 -14.44 5.78
CA TRP A 223 12.28 -13.90 4.79
C TRP A 223 12.78 -12.55 4.27
N THR A 224 12.70 -12.38 2.95
CA THR A 224 12.98 -11.15 2.23
C THR A 224 11.74 -10.69 1.49
N VAL A 225 11.53 -9.38 1.39
CA VAL A 225 10.38 -8.83 0.66
C VAL A 225 10.59 -8.88 -0.85
N LYS A 226 9.51 -9.13 -1.58
CA LYS A 226 9.39 -8.92 -3.03
C LYS A 226 8.10 -8.14 -3.29
N LEU A 227 8.22 -6.90 -3.76
CA LEU A 227 7.07 -6.11 -4.20
C LEU A 227 6.66 -6.55 -5.61
N ALA A 228 5.39 -6.89 -5.79
CA ALA A 228 4.86 -7.46 -7.02
C ALA A 228 3.73 -6.62 -7.61
N ASP A 229 3.34 -6.96 -8.84
CA ASP A 229 2.18 -6.39 -9.56
C ASP A 229 2.32 -4.91 -9.88
N LEU A 230 3.33 -4.59 -10.71
CA LEU A 230 3.65 -3.22 -11.12
C LEU A 230 2.80 -2.74 -12.31
N GLU A 231 1.74 -3.46 -12.70
CA GLU A 231 0.93 -3.17 -13.89
C GLU A 231 0.20 -1.82 -13.84
N TYR A 232 0.01 -1.25 -12.65
CA TYR A 232 -0.55 0.08 -12.42
C TYR A 232 0.49 1.14 -12.03
N ALA A 233 1.74 0.74 -11.82
CA ALA A 233 2.79 1.65 -11.40
C ALA A 233 3.06 2.69 -12.48
N LYS A 234 3.31 3.93 -12.06
CA LYS A 234 3.49 5.06 -12.99
C LYS A 234 4.44 6.10 -12.40
N LYS A 235 5.15 6.82 -13.26
CA LYS A 235 5.81 8.07 -12.88
C LYS A 235 4.79 9.05 -12.31
N TRP A 236 5.05 9.49 -11.09
CA TRP A 236 4.34 10.59 -10.48
C TRP A 236 4.67 11.89 -11.22
N SER A 237 3.64 12.64 -11.59
CA SER A 237 3.78 13.98 -12.15
C SER A 237 2.66 14.86 -11.60
N PRO A 238 2.97 16.07 -11.11
CA PRO A 238 1.96 17.02 -10.63
C PRO A 238 1.07 17.54 -11.76
N GLU A 239 1.52 17.42 -13.02
CA GLU A 239 0.83 17.86 -14.23
C GLU A 239 0.08 16.73 -14.93
N ALA A 240 0.12 15.51 -14.37
CA ALA A 240 -0.55 14.36 -14.96
C ALA A 240 -2.05 14.64 -15.12
N LYS A 241 -2.53 14.60 -16.38
CA LYS A 241 -3.96 14.57 -16.67
C LYS A 241 -4.57 13.30 -16.09
N GLN A 242 -5.84 13.39 -15.69
CA GLN A 242 -6.59 12.29 -15.10
C GLN A 242 -6.81 11.16 -16.12
N GLU A 243 -5.87 10.24 -16.21
CA GLU A 243 -6.03 8.98 -16.93
C GLU A 243 -5.81 7.80 -15.97
N ASP A 244 -6.77 6.87 -16.03
CA ASP A 244 -6.95 5.63 -15.26
C ASP A 244 -7.68 5.74 -13.91
N SER A 245 -9.00 5.53 -13.97
CA SER A 245 -9.93 5.43 -12.83
C SER A 245 -9.98 4.03 -12.17
N LYS A 246 -9.14 3.11 -12.62
CA LYS A 246 -9.07 1.74 -12.13
C LYS A 246 -7.71 1.43 -11.53
N THR A 247 -7.56 1.70 -10.25
CA THR A 247 -6.47 1.13 -9.43
C THR A 247 -7.05 0.69 -8.09
N GLY A 248 -6.38 -0.26 -7.42
CA GLY A 248 -6.59 -0.61 -6.03
C GLY A 248 -7.58 -1.75 -5.75
N THR A 249 -7.11 -2.73 -4.98
CA THR A 249 -7.95 -3.59 -4.14
C THR A 249 -8.77 -2.71 -3.18
N ALA A 250 -10.11 -2.76 -3.26
CA ALA A 250 -11.01 -1.81 -2.58
C ALA A 250 -10.79 -1.71 -1.05
N PHE A 251 -10.30 -2.79 -0.42
CA PHE A 251 -10.04 -2.88 1.01
C PHE A 251 -8.86 -2.08 1.50
N PHE A 252 -7.83 -1.90 0.68
CA PHE A 252 -6.58 -1.21 1.03
C PHE A 252 -6.43 0.12 0.31
N MET A 253 -7.46 0.50 -0.46
CA MET A 253 -7.50 1.75 -1.19
C MET A 253 -7.45 2.96 -0.23
N PRO A 254 -6.61 3.96 -0.51
CA PRO A 254 -6.55 5.19 0.27
C PRO A 254 -7.90 5.93 0.29
N TRP A 255 -8.17 6.66 1.36
CA TRP A 255 -9.45 7.32 1.61
C TRP A 255 -9.82 8.32 0.49
N GLU A 256 -8.90 9.22 0.09
CA GLU A 256 -9.19 10.21 -0.97
C GLU A 256 -9.53 9.54 -2.31
N ILE A 257 -8.79 8.49 -2.66
CA ILE A 257 -8.95 7.70 -3.89
C ILE A 257 -10.30 6.97 -3.86
N GLN A 258 -10.65 6.34 -2.73
CA GLN A 258 -11.91 5.64 -2.56
C GLN A 258 -13.11 6.60 -2.58
N ASN A 259 -13.00 7.77 -1.95
CA ASN A 259 -14.07 8.76 -1.89
C ASN A 259 -14.39 9.37 -3.26
N ARG A 260 -13.39 9.67 -4.10
CA ARG A 260 -13.66 10.17 -5.45
C ARG A 260 -14.30 9.17 -6.38
N ARG A 261 -14.06 7.86 -6.19
CA ARG A 261 -14.85 6.82 -6.88
C ARG A 261 -16.35 6.93 -6.55
N ARG A 262 -16.71 7.42 -5.36
CA ARG A 262 -18.11 7.67 -4.94
C ARG A 262 -18.71 8.87 -5.70
N GLU A 263 -17.97 9.97 -5.81
CA GLU A 263 -18.43 11.24 -6.40
C GLU A 263 -18.60 11.20 -7.93
N ARG A 264 -17.88 10.31 -8.63
CA ARG A 264 -18.05 10.10 -10.08
C ARG A 264 -19.49 9.76 -10.49
N LYS A 265 -20.32 9.25 -9.57
CA LYS A 265 -21.73 8.95 -9.84
C LYS A 265 -22.66 10.16 -9.74
N SER A 266 -22.24 11.31 -9.18
CA SER A 266 -23.15 12.46 -9.01
C SER A 266 -22.67 13.82 -9.52
N CYS A 267 -21.39 14.00 -9.90
CA CYS A 267 -20.89 15.33 -10.33
C CYS A 267 -20.00 15.26 -11.58
N ARG A 268 -20.34 16.06 -12.61
CA ARG A 268 -19.51 16.35 -13.79
C ARG A 268 -18.60 17.56 -13.54
N ASP A 269 -17.71 17.52 -12.55
CA ASP A 269 -16.78 18.65 -12.33
C ASP A 269 -15.31 18.26 -12.65
N PRO A 270 -14.70 18.80 -13.72
CA PRO A 270 -13.34 18.48 -14.15
C PRO A 270 -12.22 19.08 -13.29
N TRP A 271 -12.53 19.92 -12.28
CA TRP A 271 -11.56 20.87 -11.72
C TRP A 271 -10.86 20.49 -10.42
N ILE A 272 -10.98 19.24 -9.93
CA ILE A 272 -10.09 18.74 -8.86
C ILE A 272 -9.47 17.41 -9.30
N ILE A 273 -8.30 17.50 -9.92
CA ILE A 273 -7.51 16.34 -10.34
C ILE A 273 -6.92 15.70 -9.07
N LEU A 274 -7.51 14.60 -8.60
CA LEU A 274 -6.87 13.75 -7.60
C LEU A 274 -5.78 12.92 -8.27
N ILE A 275 -4.53 13.20 -7.92
CA ILE A 275 -3.34 12.50 -8.41
C ILE A 275 -2.89 11.55 -7.30
N HIS A 276 -2.82 10.25 -7.59
CA HIS A 276 -2.25 9.27 -6.67
C HIS A 276 -0.76 9.60 -6.49
N ASP A 277 -0.36 9.89 -5.26
CA ASP A 277 1.00 10.24 -4.84
C ASP A 277 1.60 9.18 -3.91
N PHE A 278 2.83 9.40 -3.43
CA PHE A 278 3.54 8.42 -2.59
C PHE A 278 2.88 8.18 -1.23
N GLN A 279 2.16 9.18 -0.69
CA GLN A 279 1.48 9.06 0.61
C GLN A 279 0.35 8.04 0.54
N HIS A 280 -0.32 7.96 -0.61
CA HIS A 280 -1.38 6.99 -0.85
C HIS A 280 -0.88 5.54 -0.72
N ASP A 281 0.31 5.22 -1.27
CA ASP A 281 0.90 3.88 -1.10
C ASP A 281 1.22 3.57 0.38
N LEU A 282 1.64 4.59 1.16
CA LEU A 282 1.86 4.44 2.62
C LEU A 282 0.55 4.27 3.40
N GLU A 283 -0.53 4.96 3.00
CA GLU A 283 -1.85 4.77 3.60
C GLU A 283 -2.34 3.33 3.37
N SER A 284 -2.10 2.75 2.19
CA SER A 284 -2.40 1.35 1.93
C SER A 284 -1.66 0.40 2.88
N ILE A 285 -0.40 0.67 3.20
CA ILE A 285 0.34 -0.11 4.22
C ILE A 285 -0.33 0.01 5.61
N TRP A 286 -0.79 1.21 5.99
CA TRP A 286 -1.52 1.40 7.25
C TRP A 286 -2.84 0.61 7.28
N TRP A 287 -3.60 0.58 6.18
CA TRP A 287 -4.81 -0.24 6.08
C TRP A 287 -4.53 -1.74 6.18
N ILE A 288 -3.44 -2.20 5.55
CA ILE A 288 -3.00 -3.60 5.64
C ILE A 288 -2.62 -3.94 7.09
N TRP A 289 -1.86 -3.05 7.76
CA TRP A 289 -1.47 -3.21 9.15
C TRP A 289 -2.68 -3.36 10.06
N LEU A 290 -3.63 -2.43 9.95
CA LEU A 290 -4.87 -2.46 10.71
C LEU A 290 -5.63 -3.77 10.46
N TRP A 291 -5.79 -4.14 9.19
CA TRP A 291 -6.48 -5.37 8.80
C TRP A 291 -5.83 -6.63 9.41
N ILE A 292 -4.50 -6.74 9.40
CA ILE A 292 -3.79 -7.88 9.98
C ILE A 292 -4.13 -8.02 11.47
N ILE A 293 -4.01 -6.93 12.24
CA ILE A 293 -4.16 -6.99 13.71
C ILE A 293 -5.61 -7.12 14.16
N THR A 294 -6.58 -6.73 13.33
CA THR A 294 -8.01 -6.83 13.68
C THR A 294 -8.71 -8.02 13.07
N CYS A 295 -8.37 -8.41 11.83
CA CYS A 295 -9.10 -9.39 11.04
C CYS A 295 -8.42 -10.76 10.99
N ARG A 296 -7.08 -10.82 11.06
CA ARG A 296 -6.35 -12.08 10.84
C ARG A 296 -5.98 -12.84 12.11
N VAL A 297 -5.98 -12.22 13.28
CA VAL A 297 -5.60 -12.90 14.53
C VAL A 297 -6.47 -14.13 14.75
N ALA A 298 -5.88 -15.33 14.73
CA ALA A 298 -6.60 -16.60 14.72
C ALA A 298 -7.46 -16.76 15.98
N GLY A 299 -8.71 -17.20 15.79
CA GLY A 299 -9.65 -17.42 16.90
C GLY A 299 -10.12 -16.17 17.64
N TRP A 300 -9.72 -14.96 17.23
CA TRP A 300 -10.08 -13.72 17.93
C TRP A 300 -11.17 -12.94 17.18
N GLN A 301 -12.43 -13.13 17.56
CA GLN A 301 -13.57 -12.56 16.84
C GLN A 301 -13.89 -11.11 17.23
N TYR A 302 -13.54 -10.67 18.44
CA TYR A 302 -13.97 -9.38 18.99
C TYR A 302 -13.52 -8.17 18.16
N SER A 303 -12.23 -8.12 17.80
CA SER A 303 -11.71 -7.06 16.94
C SER A 303 -12.27 -7.14 15.51
N ARG A 304 -12.63 -8.34 15.02
CA ARG A 304 -13.23 -8.53 13.69
C ARG A 304 -14.61 -7.92 13.62
N GLU A 305 -15.41 -8.14 14.65
CA GLU A 305 -16.75 -7.55 14.76
C GLU A 305 -16.68 -6.03 14.83
N LEU A 306 -15.71 -5.49 15.59
CA LEU A 306 -15.49 -4.05 15.70
C LEU A 306 -15.24 -3.39 14.33
N VAL A 307 -14.45 -4.04 13.46
CA VAL A 307 -14.07 -3.49 12.14
C VAL A 307 -14.86 -4.04 10.97
N ALA A 308 -15.91 -4.84 11.20
CA ALA A 308 -16.65 -5.54 10.14
C ALA A 308 -17.23 -4.60 9.07
N GLY A 309 -17.51 -3.34 9.42
CA GLY A 309 -17.98 -2.33 8.48
C GLY A 309 -16.88 -1.50 7.79
N ILE A 310 -15.60 -1.73 8.09
CA ILE A 310 -14.47 -0.99 7.52
C ILE A 310 -13.94 -1.70 6.26
N PHE A 311 -13.80 -3.03 6.33
CA PHE A 311 -13.23 -3.86 5.28
C PHE A 311 -14.34 -4.57 4.48
N VAL A 312 -15.11 -3.81 3.68
CA VAL A 312 -16.21 -4.33 2.84
C VAL A 312 -15.98 -4.04 1.35
N ASP A 313 -16.35 -4.99 0.48
CA ASP A 313 -16.00 -5.01 -0.96
C ASP A 313 -16.76 -3.94 -1.76
N VAL A 314 -17.95 -3.60 -1.29
CA VAL A 314 -18.85 -2.66 -1.95
C VAL A 314 -18.80 -1.33 -1.21
N ALA A 315 -18.31 -0.30 -1.89
CA ALA A 315 -18.55 1.09 -1.54
C ALA A 315 -20.07 1.32 -1.49
N ARG A 316 -20.71 1.05 -0.35
CA ARG A 316 -22.08 1.50 -0.10
C ARG A 316 -22.03 3.02 0.04
N PRO A 317 -22.82 3.78 -0.74
CA PRO A 317 -22.95 5.21 -0.55
C PRO A 317 -23.37 5.50 0.89
N GLY A 318 -22.58 6.30 1.62
CA GLY A 318 -22.87 6.70 3.01
C GLY A 318 -22.11 5.96 4.11
N ASP A 319 -21.16 5.07 3.80
CA ASP A 319 -20.38 4.38 4.84
C ASP A 319 -19.28 5.31 5.42
N LEU A 320 -19.67 6.05 6.47
CA LEU A 320 -18.80 6.96 7.24
C LEU A 320 -17.70 6.22 8.00
N ARG A 321 -17.79 4.89 8.14
CA ARG A 321 -16.93 4.10 9.03
C ARG A 321 -15.46 4.14 8.65
N ARG A 322 -15.11 4.13 7.36
CA ARG A 322 -13.70 4.23 6.91
C ARG A 322 -13.15 5.65 7.06
N GLU A 323 -13.97 6.66 6.80
CA GLU A 323 -13.63 8.08 7.02
C GLU A 323 -13.43 8.38 8.50
N GLU A 324 -14.28 7.83 9.37
CA GLU A 324 -14.15 7.93 10.82
C GLU A 324 -12.94 7.13 11.31
N ALA A 325 -12.75 5.90 10.83
CA ALA A 325 -11.59 5.08 11.21
C ALA A 325 -10.27 5.76 10.85
N PHE A 326 -10.14 6.34 9.66
CA PHE A 326 -8.93 7.04 9.25
C PHE A 326 -8.81 8.43 9.88
N GLY A 327 -9.90 9.20 9.92
CA GLY A 327 -9.87 10.58 10.41
C GLY A 327 -9.87 10.72 11.95
N MET A 328 -10.33 9.71 12.68
CA MET A 328 -10.56 9.77 14.13
C MET A 328 -10.10 8.52 14.89
N GLY A 329 -9.79 7.43 14.20
CA GLY A 329 -9.48 6.15 14.81
C GLY A 329 -10.67 5.24 15.01
N ILE A 330 -10.39 4.10 15.62
CA ILE A 330 -11.39 3.08 15.93
C ILE A 330 -11.63 3.09 17.45
N PRO A 331 -12.75 3.66 17.90
CA PRO A 331 -13.10 3.65 19.32
C PRO A 331 -13.13 2.23 19.88
N GLY A 332 -12.49 2.03 21.05
CA GLY A 332 -12.44 0.74 21.73
C GLY A 332 -11.49 -0.29 21.08
N LEU A 333 -10.67 0.08 20.09
CA LEU A 333 -9.69 -0.84 19.51
C LEU A 333 -8.76 -1.43 20.58
N ASP A 334 -8.28 -0.60 21.51
CA ASP A 334 -7.48 -0.99 22.66
C ASP A 334 -8.19 -1.98 23.59
N VAL A 335 -9.52 -1.92 23.68
CA VAL A 335 -10.33 -2.84 24.49
C VAL A 335 -10.52 -4.18 23.79
N TYR A 336 -10.90 -4.16 22.51
CA TYR A 336 -11.30 -5.37 21.77
C TYR A 336 -10.17 -6.08 21.02
N ILE A 337 -8.98 -5.48 20.92
CA ILE A 337 -7.81 -6.14 20.34
C ILE A 337 -7.29 -7.25 21.26
N HIS A 338 -6.71 -8.29 20.64
CA HIS A 338 -6.11 -9.43 21.33
C HIS A 338 -5.05 -8.98 22.34
N GLU A 339 -4.98 -9.65 23.50
CA GLU A 339 -4.14 -9.25 24.64
C GLU A 339 -2.64 -9.14 24.27
N ALA A 340 -2.14 -10.06 23.46
CA ALA A 340 -0.78 -10.01 22.91
C ALA A 340 -0.44 -8.70 22.18
N LEU A 341 -1.45 -7.99 21.65
CA LEU A 341 -1.32 -6.86 20.73
C LEU A 341 -1.62 -5.51 21.38
N LYS A 342 -1.70 -5.41 22.72
CA LYS A 342 -2.04 -4.15 23.41
C LYS A 342 -1.07 -2.99 23.12
N SER A 343 0.14 -3.27 22.65
CA SER A 343 1.10 -2.23 22.21
C SER A 343 0.77 -1.61 20.85
N PHE A 344 -0.06 -2.25 20.01
CA PHE A 344 -0.33 -1.81 18.64
C PHE A 344 -1.22 -0.56 18.53
N PRO A 345 -2.38 -0.46 19.22
CA PRO A 345 -3.31 0.67 19.08
C PRO A 345 -2.68 2.07 19.25
N PRO A 346 -1.86 2.37 20.28
CA PRO A 346 -1.26 3.69 20.41
C PRO A 346 -0.26 4.01 19.28
N ILE A 347 0.36 3.00 18.69
CA ILE A 347 1.32 3.17 17.60
C ILE A 347 0.60 3.40 16.26
N ILE A 348 -0.41 2.56 15.96
CA ILE A 348 -1.17 2.67 14.71
C ILE A 348 -1.93 4.00 14.64
N ASP A 349 -2.45 4.48 15.77
CA ASP A 349 -3.14 5.77 15.88
C ASP A 349 -2.18 6.95 15.73
N ARG A 350 -0.97 6.87 16.29
CA ARG A 350 0.07 7.89 16.08
C ARG A 350 0.44 8.01 14.60
N VAL A 351 0.64 6.89 13.92
CA VAL A 351 0.95 6.89 12.47
C VAL A 351 -0.24 7.47 11.69
N ARG A 352 -1.47 7.04 12.00
CA ARG A 352 -2.70 7.55 11.38
C ARG A 352 -2.82 9.07 11.50
N ASP A 353 -2.71 9.61 12.71
CA ASP A 353 -2.86 11.04 12.97
C ASP A 353 -1.89 11.87 12.12
N ARG A 354 -0.66 11.39 11.97
CA ARG A 354 0.33 12.08 11.14
C ARG A 354 0.06 11.93 9.65
N LEU A 355 -0.39 10.78 9.18
CA LEU A 355 -0.84 10.64 7.78
C LEU A 355 -2.01 11.59 7.48
N VAL A 356 -2.97 11.73 8.40
CA VAL A 356 -4.07 12.68 8.28
C VAL A 356 -3.56 14.12 8.26
N ASP A 357 -2.64 14.50 9.15
CA ASP A 357 -2.03 15.84 9.15
C ASP A 357 -1.33 16.14 7.82
N LEU A 358 -0.53 15.20 7.29
CA LEU A 358 0.17 15.34 6.00
C LEU A 358 -0.81 15.51 4.84
N MET A 359 -1.94 14.81 4.89
CA MET A 359 -3.01 14.93 3.90
C MET A 359 -3.70 16.30 3.98
N ILE A 360 -4.03 16.78 5.18
CA ILE A 360 -4.60 18.12 5.39
C ILE A 360 -3.65 19.20 4.85
N MET A 361 -2.35 19.06 5.12
CA MET A 361 -1.33 19.99 4.61
C MET A 361 -1.29 20.01 3.07
N HIS A 362 -1.41 18.85 2.42
CA HIS A 362 -1.46 18.76 0.97
C HIS A 362 -2.64 19.53 0.37
N VAL A 363 -3.84 19.34 0.92
CA VAL A 363 -5.05 20.04 0.48
C VAL A 363 -4.92 21.56 0.63
N GLN A 364 -4.26 22.01 1.70
CA GLN A 364 -4.12 23.44 1.99
C GLN A 364 -2.99 24.13 1.21
N ARG A 365 -1.94 23.40 0.81
CA ARG A 365 -0.74 23.96 0.15
C ARG A 365 -0.25 23.09 -1.02
N PRO A 366 -1.01 23.00 -2.12
CA PRO A 366 -0.65 22.14 -3.25
C PRO A 366 0.55 22.65 -4.08
N ALA A 367 0.91 23.94 -3.98
CA ALA A 367 1.95 24.58 -4.80
C ALA A 367 3.38 24.49 -4.23
N GLU A 368 3.55 24.06 -2.98
CA GLU A 368 4.88 23.88 -2.38
C GLU A 368 5.38 22.47 -2.72
N ALA A 369 6.50 22.36 -3.43
CA ALA A 369 7.11 21.07 -3.79
C ALA A 369 7.40 20.26 -2.52
N ASN A 370 6.54 19.29 -2.26
CA ASN A 370 6.29 18.76 -0.93
C ASN A 370 7.14 17.49 -0.68
N PHE A 371 8.44 17.54 -0.96
CA PHE A 371 9.32 16.37 -0.79
C PHE A 371 9.50 15.99 0.68
N GLU A 372 9.53 16.99 1.57
CA GLU A 372 9.67 16.79 3.00
C GLU A 372 8.52 15.94 3.57
N ARG A 373 7.26 16.18 3.17
CA ARG A 373 6.12 15.38 3.65
C ARG A 373 6.23 13.90 3.27
N PHE A 374 6.79 13.59 2.10
CA PHE A 374 6.89 12.22 1.63
C PHE A 374 7.94 11.47 2.45
N SER A 375 9.08 12.12 2.69
CA SER A 375 10.11 11.60 3.59
C SER A 375 9.61 11.47 5.03
N GLU A 376 8.79 12.41 5.50
CA GLU A 376 8.19 12.37 6.84
C GLU A 376 7.20 11.21 6.98
N GLY A 377 6.25 11.07 6.05
CA GLY A 377 5.28 9.97 6.06
C GLY A 377 5.96 8.60 6.06
N HIS A 378 7.03 8.47 5.28
CA HIS A 378 7.81 7.23 5.20
C HIS A 378 8.49 6.89 6.54
N MET A 379 9.19 7.87 7.11
CA MET A 379 9.91 7.70 8.38
C MET A 379 8.97 7.45 9.56
N LEU A 380 7.78 8.04 9.56
CA LEU A 380 6.76 7.79 10.57
C LEU A 380 6.30 6.34 10.59
N LEU A 381 6.05 5.77 9.41
CA LEU A 381 5.62 4.38 9.29
C LEU A 381 6.76 3.42 9.68
N LYS A 382 7.99 3.72 9.25
CA LYS A 382 9.20 2.99 9.67
C LYS A 382 9.37 3.00 11.19
N GLN A 383 9.32 4.17 11.81
CA GLN A 383 9.44 4.31 13.26
C GLN A 383 8.32 3.57 13.99
N GLY A 384 7.08 3.67 13.52
CA GLY A 384 5.96 2.95 14.11
C GLY A 384 6.16 1.43 14.11
N LEU A 385 6.64 0.87 13.00
CA LEU A 385 6.98 -0.55 12.91
C LEU A 385 8.19 -0.92 13.78
N GLU A 386 9.16 0.00 13.95
CA GLU A 386 10.33 -0.19 14.81
C GLU A 386 9.99 -0.18 16.30
N ASP A 387 9.09 0.71 16.73
CA ASP A 387 8.65 0.85 18.11
C ASP A 387 7.96 -0.43 18.64
N LEU A 388 7.34 -1.22 17.75
CA LEU A 388 6.76 -2.51 18.10
C LEU A 388 7.79 -3.56 18.54
N ASN A 389 9.07 -3.41 18.17
CA ASN A 389 10.09 -4.38 18.52
C ASN A 389 10.30 -4.48 20.03
N ALA A 390 10.02 -3.41 20.79
CA ALA A 390 10.11 -3.40 22.24
C ALA A 390 9.19 -4.43 22.90
N THR A 391 8.11 -4.83 22.23
CA THR A 391 7.18 -5.86 22.71
C THR A 391 7.11 -7.08 21.80
N LYS A 392 8.11 -7.31 20.93
CA LYS A 392 8.04 -8.37 19.91
C LYS A 392 7.73 -9.76 20.48
N SER A 393 8.34 -10.10 21.61
CA SER A 393 8.13 -11.38 22.29
C SER A 393 6.68 -11.63 22.77
N THR A 394 5.86 -10.58 22.89
CA THR A 394 4.44 -10.77 23.28
C THR A 394 3.58 -11.20 22.12
N TRP A 395 3.99 -10.92 20.88
CA TRP A 395 3.12 -11.01 19.71
C TRP A 395 3.70 -11.77 18.52
N GLU A 396 5.00 -12.03 18.46
CA GLU A 396 5.63 -12.64 17.28
C GLU A 396 5.05 -14.01 16.90
N ASP A 397 4.72 -14.82 17.91
CA ASP A 397 4.16 -16.17 17.72
C ASP A 397 2.64 -16.19 17.53
N VAL A 398 1.96 -15.03 17.58
CA VAL A 398 0.52 -14.94 17.37
C VAL A 398 0.17 -15.51 16.00
N LYS A 399 -0.68 -16.55 16.01
CA LYS A 399 -1.10 -17.23 14.79
C LYS A 399 -2.12 -16.38 14.04
N LEU A 400 -1.97 -16.36 12.72
CA LEU A 400 -2.85 -15.67 11.81
C LEU A 400 -3.64 -16.67 10.98
N ASP A 401 -4.92 -16.39 10.80
CA ASP A 401 -5.75 -17.07 9.81
C ASP A 401 -5.25 -16.70 8.40
N GLY A 402 -5.24 -17.69 7.50
CA GLY A 402 -4.93 -17.48 6.09
C GLY A 402 -6.06 -16.80 5.30
N TYR A 403 -5.94 -16.79 3.98
CA TYR A 403 -6.83 -16.09 3.04
C TYR A 403 -8.36 -16.29 3.21
N LYS A 404 -8.83 -17.32 3.91
CA LYS A 404 -10.26 -17.59 4.17
C LYS A 404 -11.00 -16.48 4.95
N ASN A 405 -10.27 -15.54 5.53
CA ASN A 405 -10.78 -14.32 6.19
C ASN A 405 -10.40 -13.04 5.43
N HIS A 406 -10.07 -13.16 4.14
CA HIS A 406 -9.92 -12.00 3.27
C HIS A 406 -11.25 -11.21 3.28
N PRO A 407 -11.21 -9.87 3.38
CA PRO A 407 -12.41 -9.04 3.45
C PRO A 407 -13.46 -9.30 2.34
N GLY A 408 -13.02 -9.71 1.16
CA GLY A 408 -13.90 -10.14 0.05
C GLY A 408 -14.78 -11.34 0.38
N GLU A 409 -14.24 -12.38 1.01
CA GLU A 409 -15.02 -13.57 1.40
C GLU A 409 -15.92 -13.29 2.63
N LEU A 410 -15.51 -12.39 3.52
CA LEU A 410 -16.32 -11.98 4.68
C LEU A 410 -17.58 -11.22 4.28
N ALA A 411 -17.51 -10.42 3.21
CA ALA A 411 -18.66 -9.70 2.65
C ALA A 411 -19.70 -10.62 1.98
N GLU A 412 -19.24 -11.71 1.34
CA GLU A 412 -20.11 -12.67 0.65
C GLU A 412 -20.85 -13.63 1.60
N ARG A 413 -20.26 -14.01 2.74
CA ARG A 413 -20.87 -14.97 3.67
C ARG A 413 -22.08 -14.43 4.43
N GLY A 414 -22.34 -13.11 4.35
CA GLY A 414 -23.30 -12.43 5.22
C GLY A 414 -22.90 -12.54 6.69
N LEU A 415 -23.40 -11.64 7.55
CA LEU A 415 -23.27 -11.88 8.99
C LEU A 415 -23.94 -13.23 9.31
N PRO A 416 -23.30 -14.14 10.05
CA PRO A 416 -23.97 -15.33 10.54
C PRO A 416 -25.24 -14.92 11.29
N LYS A 417 -26.41 -15.36 10.81
CA LYS A 417 -27.72 -15.18 11.48
C LYS A 417 -27.81 -15.93 12.83
N GLN A 418 -26.73 -16.54 13.30
CA GLN A 418 -26.68 -17.37 14.51
C GLN A 418 -25.99 -16.67 15.69
N ILE A 419 -26.46 -15.50 16.11
CA ILE A 419 -26.21 -15.03 17.49
C ILE A 419 -27.49 -14.41 18.07
N SER A 420 -28.59 -15.17 18.02
CA SER A 420 -29.77 -14.91 18.86
C SER A 420 -29.98 -15.98 19.94
N LYS A 421 -29.18 -17.05 19.99
CA LYS A 421 -29.20 -18.04 21.08
C LYS A 421 -27.83 -18.69 21.27
N ALA A 422 -26.91 -18.04 21.99
CA ALA A 422 -25.77 -18.75 22.56
C ALA A 422 -26.25 -19.53 23.79
N LYS A 423 -26.34 -20.86 23.65
CA LYS A 423 -26.59 -21.80 24.73
C LYS A 423 -25.55 -21.60 25.85
N ARG A 424 -26.06 -21.51 27.08
CA ARG A 424 -25.33 -21.83 28.31
C ARG A 424 -24.77 -23.25 28.19
N GLU A 425 -23.46 -23.39 27.98
CA GLU A 425 -22.76 -24.62 28.32
C GLU A 425 -21.31 -24.33 28.72
N LYS A 426 -21.12 -24.38 30.04
CA LYS A 426 -19.91 -24.67 30.83
C LYS A 426 -18.60 -23.94 30.45
N GLY A 427 -18.37 -22.83 31.16
CA GLY A 427 -17.17 -22.77 32.02
C GLY A 427 -15.94 -22.00 31.53
N LYS A 428 -16.09 -20.84 30.88
CA LYS A 428 -15.15 -19.71 31.00
C LYS A 428 -15.83 -18.45 30.43
N ILE A 429 -16.35 -17.60 31.31
CA ILE A 429 -16.96 -16.34 30.89
C ILE A 429 -15.82 -15.35 30.64
N ILE A 430 -15.45 -15.15 29.37
CA ILE A 430 -14.85 -13.88 28.96
C ILE A 430 -16.05 -12.96 28.74
N THR A 431 -16.36 -12.14 29.75
CA THR A 431 -17.47 -11.17 29.69
C THR A 431 -17.21 -10.18 28.57
N ARG A 432 -18.15 -10.08 27.63
CA ARG A 432 -18.20 -9.03 26.60
C ARG A 432 -18.12 -7.65 27.29
N PRO A 433 -17.12 -6.80 26.98
CA PRO A 433 -17.17 -5.40 27.39
C PRO A 433 -18.36 -4.73 26.69
N PRO A 434 -19.20 -3.96 27.41
CA PRO A 434 -20.32 -3.25 26.79
C PRO A 434 -19.81 -2.29 25.70
N LEU A 435 -20.42 -2.38 24.51
CA LEU A 435 -20.25 -1.36 23.46
C LEU A 435 -21.01 -0.13 23.94
N GLU A 436 -20.32 0.87 24.48
CA GLU A 436 -20.94 2.16 24.80
C GLU A 436 -21.20 2.95 23.50
N ASP A 437 -22.48 3.24 23.23
CA ASP A 437 -22.92 4.14 22.16
C ASP A 437 -22.51 5.60 22.50
N SER A 438 -21.28 5.95 22.19
CA SER A 438 -20.73 7.32 22.31
C SER A 438 -20.74 8.09 20.97
N GLN A 439 -21.57 7.67 20.01
CA GLN A 439 -21.52 8.14 18.62
C GLN A 439 -22.06 9.57 18.38
N ALA A 440 -22.70 10.22 19.36
CA ALA A 440 -23.44 11.46 19.10
C ALA A 440 -22.64 12.78 19.19
N THR A 441 -21.47 12.81 19.85
CA THR A 441 -20.76 14.09 20.12
C THR A 441 -19.46 14.30 19.36
N ARG A 442 -18.91 13.27 18.71
CA ARG A 442 -17.62 13.34 17.98
C ARG A 442 -17.74 13.67 16.49
N ALA A 443 -18.91 13.46 15.88
CA ALA A 443 -19.13 13.66 14.43
C ALA A 443 -19.06 15.13 13.95
N SER A 444 -18.96 16.11 14.86
CA SER A 444 -18.74 17.53 14.52
C SER A 444 -17.26 17.96 14.51
N GLN A 445 -16.33 17.06 14.82
CA GLN A 445 -14.88 17.34 14.91
C GLN A 445 -14.00 16.56 13.92
N ASN A 446 -14.57 15.77 13.00
CA ASN A 446 -13.78 15.01 12.02
C ASN A 446 -13.10 15.97 11.01
N PRO A 447 -11.76 16.01 10.92
CA PRO A 447 -11.05 16.90 10.00
C PRO A 447 -11.33 16.58 8.52
N LEU A 448 -11.59 15.32 8.19
CA LEU A 448 -11.85 14.87 6.81
C LEU A 448 -13.21 15.33 6.32
N LYS A 449 -14.22 15.30 7.20
CA LYS A 449 -15.55 15.82 6.93
C LYS A 449 -15.51 17.31 6.62
N ARG A 450 -14.66 18.07 7.32
CA ARG A 450 -14.47 19.52 7.07
C ARG A 450 -13.86 19.77 5.69
N ILE A 451 -12.83 19.01 5.30
CA ILE A 451 -12.23 19.08 3.96
C ILE A 451 -13.28 18.80 2.88
N ARG A 452 -14.08 17.75 3.08
CA ARG A 452 -15.15 17.38 2.14
C ARG A 452 -16.21 18.49 2.00
N GLU A 453 -16.71 19.01 3.12
CA GLU A 453 -17.67 20.11 3.11
C GLU A 453 -17.11 21.38 2.46
N GLU A 454 -15.81 21.64 2.59
CA GLU A 454 -15.14 22.78 1.97
C GLU A 454 -14.98 22.61 0.45
N SER A 455 -14.64 21.40 -0.02
CA SER A 455 -14.64 21.02 -1.43
C SER A 455 -16.02 21.16 -2.06
N ASP A 456 -17.07 20.75 -1.35
CA ASP A 456 -18.48 20.86 -1.80
C ASP A 456 -18.97 22.33 -1.84
N ARG A 457 -18.49 23.18 -0.95
CA ARG A 457 -18.81 24.63 -0.96
C ARG A 457 -18.10 25.38 -2.08
N THR A 458 -16.85 25.06 -2.36
CA THR A 458 -16.08 25.70 -3.44
C THR A 458 -16.60 25.32 -4.83
N THR A 459 -17.06 24.08 -5.01
CA THR A 459 -17.73 23.62 -6.24
C THR A 459 -19.09 24.28 -6.43
N LYS A 460 -19.95 24.33 -5.38
CA LYS A 460 -21.24 25.05 -5.46
C LYS A 460 -21.10 26.55 -5.72
N ALA A 461 -20.07 27.20 -5.17
CA ALA A 461 -19.83 28.64 -5.37
C ALA A 461 -19.28 28.99 -6.77
N ARG A 462 -18.75 28.01 -7.53
CA ARG A 462 -18.29 28.18 -8.91
C ARG A 462 -19.39 27.93 -9.95
N ALA A 463 -20.43 27.18 -9.60
CA ALA A 463 -21.55 26.87 -10.47
C ALA A 463 -22.62 27.98 -10.54
N ASP A 464 -22.48 29.06 -9.77
CA ASP A 464 -23.46 30.16 -9.71
C ASP A 464 -22.87 31.47 -10.30
N PRO A 465 -23.27 31.89 -11.52
CA PRO A 465 -22.69 33.05 -12.20
C PRO A 465 -23.03 34.42 -11.58
N ASN A 466 -23.97 34.49 -10.63
CA ASN A 466 -24.57 35.76 -10.16
C ASN A 466 -24.18 36.20 -8.73
N SER A 467 -23.13 35.63 -8.13
CA SER A 467 -22.73 35.93 -6.74
C SER A 467 -21.83 37.18 -6.63
N THR A 468 -22.42 38.37 -6.46
CA THR A 468 -21.76 39.66 -6.17
C THR A 468 -21.28 39.78 -4.71
N THR A 469 -20.21 39.10 -4.32
CA THR A 469 -19.53 39.41 -3.03
C THR A 469 -18.04 39.04 -3.07
N ARG A 470 -17.21 39.94 -3.60
CA ARG A 470 -15.74 39.77 -3.67
C ARG A 470 -15.01 40.17 -2.38
N ALA A 471 -15.59 41.05 -1.55
CA ALA A 471 -14.93 41.60 -0.36
C ALA A 471 -15.12 40.78 0.94
N THR A 472 -16.25 40.09 1.10
CA THR A 472 -16.50 39.18 2.24
C THR A 472 -15.74 37.85 2.09
N ARG A 473 -15.48 37.40 0.85
CA ARG A 473 -14.70 36.18 0.54
C ARG A 473 -13.26 36.17 1.09
N SER A 474 -12.61 37.33 1.18
CA SER A 474 -11.22 37.42 1.67
C SER A 474 -11.10 37.39 3.19
N LYS A 475 -12.12 37.87 3.92
CA LYS A 475 -12.10 37.94 5.39
C LYS A 475 -12.51 36.62 6.04
N THR A 476 -13.49 35.89 5.50
CA THR A 476 -13.85 34.56 6.02
C THR A 476 -12.77 33.52 5.75
N ALA A 477 -12.08 33.59 4.60
CA ALA A 477 -10.96 32.69 4.32
C ALA A 477 -9.74 32.95 5.21
N SER A 478 -9.46 34.20 5.61
CA SER A 478 -8.33 34.51 6.51
C SER A 478 -8.61 34.07 7.94
N THR A 479 -9.80 34.39 8.49
CA THR A 479 -10.17 34.03 9.87
C THR A 479 -10.27 32.50 10.06
N LEU A 480 -10.66 31.76 9.00
CA LEU A 480 -10.73 30.30 9.03
C LEU A 480 -9.34 29.65 8.90
N LYS A 481 -8.46 30.20 8.04
CA LYS A 481 -7.04 29.79 7.98
C LYS A 481 -6.35 29.97 9.33
N ASP A 482 -6.65 31.05 10.03
CA ASP A 482 -6.09 31.30 11.38
C ASP A 482 -6.64 30.31 12.42
N SER A 483 -7.93 29.95 12.35
CA SER A 483 -8.54 28.94 13.23
C SER A 483 -7.98 27.53 13.00
N LEU A 484 -7.83 27.07 11.75
CA LEU A 484 -7.22 25.76 11.43
C LEU A 484 -5.73 25.72 11.76
N ARG A 485 -5.00 26.82 11.53
CA ARG A 485 -3.58 26.95 11.92
C ARG A 485 -3.40 26.84 13.44
N ASN A 486 -4.35 27.34 14.22
CA ASN A 486 -4.32 27.25 15.69
C ASN A 486 -4.64 25.83 16.20
N ASP A 487 -5.45 25.05 15.49
CA ASP A 487 -5.71 23.64 15.83
C ASP A 487 -4.53 22.73 15.53
N VAL A 488 -3.85 22.93 14.39
CA VAL A 488 -2.58 22.22 14.07
C VAL A 488 -1.50 22.60 15.07
N LYS A 489 -1.34 23.89 15.42
CA LYS A 489 -0.42 24.32 16.46
C LYS A 489 -0.72 23.65 17.80
N ARG A 490 -1.99 23.56 18.21
CA ARG A 490 -2.39 22.87 19.45
C ARG A 490 -2.02 21.39 19.46
N ARG A 491 -2.19 20.68 18.34
CA ARG A 491 -1.81 19.26 18.20
C ARG A 491 -0.29 19.06 18.20
N VAL A 492 0.46 19.93 17.53
CA VAL A 492 1.93 19.87 17.48
C VAL A 492 2.56 20.22 18.83
N THR A 493 2.04 21.22 19.55
CA THR A 493 2.56 21.58 20.89
C THR A 493 2.17 20.58 21.97
N GLY A 494 1.02 19.90 21.85
CA GLY A 494 0.60 18.86 22.80
C GLY A 494 1.51 17.63 22.78
N ALA A 495 2.01 17.23 21.61
CA ALA A 495 2.90 16.08 21.46
C ALA A 495 4.34 16.32 21.96
N SER A 496 4.75 17.57 22.18
CA SER A 496 6.14 17.92 22.53
C SER A 496 6.37 18.15 24.04
N VAL A 497 5.31 18.26 24.85
CA VAL A 497 5.44 18.63 26.29
C VAL A 497 5.44 17.43 27.24
N GLU A 498 4.99 16.24 26.82
CA GLU A 498 4.97 15.04 27.70
C GLU A 498 6.17 14.10 27.54
N ALA A 499 7.05 14.29 26.56
CA ALA A 499 8.19 13.38 26.31
C ALA A 499 9.53 13.77 26.98
N PHE A 500 9.59 14.82 27.82
CA PHE A 500 10.87 15.29 28.39
C PHE A 500 10.90 15.50 29.91
N ARG A 501 9.97 14.88 30.65
CA ARG A 501 10.00 14.84 32.13
C ARG A 501 10.07 13.41 32.64
N GLY A 502 11.25 12.80 32.54
CA GLY A 502 11.46 11.48 33.13
C GLY A 502 12.86 10.92 32.92
N ALA A 503 13.88 11.52 33.55
CA ALA A 503 15.07 10.85 34.09
C ALA A 503 16.13 11.88 34.49
N VAL A 504 16.13 12.31 35.76
CA VAL A 504 17.34 12.82 36.41
C VAL A 504 17.52 12.01 37.69
N PRO A 505 18.54 11.13 37.77
CA PRO A 505 18.90 10.52 39.03
C PRO A 505 19.55 11.55 39.96
N LYS A 506 19.08 11.58 41.21
CA LYS A 506 19.72 12.26 42.33
C LYS A 506 20.79 11.36 42.95
N ASP A 507 21.86 12.00 43.40
CA ASP A 507 22.90 11.64 44.40
C ASP A 507 24.31 11.86 43.81
N SER A 508 25.30 12.47 44.48
CA SER A 508 25.45 12.93 45.87
C SER A 508 26.64 13.92 45.99
N THR A 509 26.54 14.80 46.99
CA THR A 509 27.62 15.40 47.83
C THR A 509 28.89 16.04 47.22
N ALA A 510 28.87 17.38 47.25
CA ALA A 510 29.87 18.33 47.75
C ALA A 510 31.35 17.93 47.95
N SER A 511 32.26 18.70 47.31
CA SER A 511 33.34 19.40 48.03
C SER A 511 33.82 20.64 47.28
N LYS A 512 33.87 21.76 48.02
CA LYS A 512 34.42 23.06 47.64
C LYS A 512 35.94 23.07 47.79
N VAL A 513 36.66 23.57 46.78
CA VAL A 513 37.88 24.43 46.87
C VAL A 513 37.95 25.12 45.48
N GLY A 514 37.83 26.45 45.28
CA GLY A 514 38.66 27.54 45.77
C GLY A 514 39.80 27.82 44.78
N GLY A 515 39.74 28.87 43.93
CA GLY A 515 40.87 29.21 43.05
C GLY A 515 40.66 30.15 41.85
N THR A 516 40.31 31.41 42.13
CA THR A 516 40.90 32.66 41.60
C THR A 516 41.70 32.65 40.26
N VAL A 517 41.17 33.38 39.25
CA VAL A 517 41.82 34.47 38.49
C VAL A 517 42.77 34.22 37.27
N ARG A 518 42.38 34.90 36.16
CA ARG A 518 43.16 35.69 35.16
C ARG A 518 43.48 35.14 33.74
N LYS A 519 42.93 35.92 32.79
CA LYS A 519 43.55 36.58 31.61
C LYS A 519 44.04 35.73 30.41
N ARG A 520 43.33 35.97 29.28
CA ARG A 520 43.83 36.51 27.99
C ARG A 520 45.33 36.40 27.70
N ARG A 521 45.68 35.70 26.60
CA ARG A 521 46.35 36.21 25.37
C ARG A 521 46.52 35.04 24.37
N ARG A 522 45.96 35.17 23.16
CA ARG A 522 46.64 35.39 21.86
C ARG A 522 47.68 34.32 21.49
N GLY A 523 47.30 33.51 20.48
CA GLY A 523 47.96 33.46 19.18
C GLY A 523 49.26 32.66 19.06
N SER A 524 49.14 31.49 18.43
CA SER A 524 49.87 31.04 17.24
C SER A 524 49.39 29.64 16.88
#